data_AF-A0A917NGN7-F1
#
_entry.id   AF-A0A917NGN7-F1
#
_cell.length_a   1.000
_cell.length_b   1.000
_cell.length_c   1.000
_cell.angle_alpha   90.00
_cell.angle_beta   90.00
_cell.angle_gamma   90.00
#
_symmetry.space_group_name_H-M   'P 1'
#
loop_
_entity.id
_entity.type
_entity.pdbx_description
1 polymer ?
#
loop_
_entity_poly.entity_id
_entity_poly.type
_entity_poly.pdbx_seq_one_letter_code
_entity_poly.pdbx_strand_id
1 'polypeptide(L)'
;MDEVQLEPVPRLEWSLATDVHPPALEAARPASLRRSWIHTAPEQQVLELFRKLNGAKRRLPAPWWLRALDRGEIPSRDAAFEIEDEVHAVLGNRPGWVFVPWAGAGEAGYWEYAPSDRAPMRMPTTVVLTDQHPGWLNVVPAHGDTEPVPVPVKGVAGLVALLPQIEAW
;
A
#
# COMPACT_ATOMS: atom_id res chain seq x y z
N MET A 1 2.58 35.03 -11.79
CA MET A 1 2.21 35.42 -10.42
C MET A 1 1.47 34.24 -9.87
N ASP A 2 2.20 33.33 -9.21
CA ASP A 2 1.66 32.07 -8.74
C ASP A 2 0.58 32.34 -7.69
N GLU A 3 -0.62 31.92 -8.02
CA GLU A 3 -1.75 31.92 -7.12
C GLU A 3 -1.45 30.87 -6.04
N VAL A 4 -1.05 31.33 -4.85
CA VAL A 4 -0.90 30.48 -3.66
C VAL A 4 -2.27 29.88 -3.37
N GLN A 5 -2.51 28.65 -3.84
CA GLN A 5 -3.69 27.89 -3.48
C GLN A 5 -3.58 27.51 -2.01
N LEU A 6 -4.26 28.27 -1.16
CA LEU A 6 -4.42 27.96 0.25
C LEU A 6 -5.20 26.65 0.38
N GLU A 7 -4.52 25.57 0.77
CA GLU A 7 -5.21 24.33 1.09
C GLU A 7 -6.15 24.57 2.29
N PRO A 8 -7.40 24.07 2.25
CA PRO A 8 -8.28 24.11 3.40
C PRO A 8 -7.57 23.47 4.61
N VAL A 9 -7.55 24.15 5.76
CA VAL A 9 -6.90 23.70 7.01
C VAL A 9 -7.10 22.19 7.30
N PRO A 10 -8.30 21.61 7.13
CA PRO A 10 -8.51 20.19 7.42
C PRO A 10 -7.82 19.23 6.42
N ARG A 11 -7.55 19.67 5.18
CA ARG A 11 -6.73 18.92 4.21
C ARG A 11 -5.25 18.98 4.54
N LEU A 12 -4.78 20.13 4.99
CA LEU A 12 -3.40 20.31 5.45
C LEU A 12 -3.11 19.42 6.67
N GLU A 13 -4.05 19.37 7.63
CA GLU A 13 -3.98 18.46 8.79
C GLU A 13 -3.87 16.99 8.34
N TRP A 14 -4.65 16.59 7.32
CA TRP A 14 -4.58 15.23 6.78
C TRP A 14 -3.26 14.95 6.06
N SER A 15 -2.79 15.89 5.24
CA SER A 15 -1.51 15.80 4.53
C SER A 15 -0.36 15.58 5.52
N LEU A 16 -0.29 16.40 6.57
CA LEU A 16 0.69 16.27 7.65
C LEU A 16 0.52 14.96 8.43
N ALA A 17 -0.70 14.47 8.61
CA ALA A 17 -0.98 13.21 9.29
C ALA A 17 -0.48 11.97 8.51
N THR A 18 -0.43 12.07 7.18
CA THR A 18 0.05 11.01 6.27
C THR A 18 1.53 11.13 5.91
N ASP A 19 2.14 12.29 6.13
CA ASP A 19 3.53 12.53 5.77
C ASP A 19 4.49 11.73 6.68
N VAL A 20 5.58 11.23 6.11
CA VAL A 20 6.63 10.48 6.82
C VAL A 20 7.87 11.38 6.85
N HIS A 21 8.29 11.78 8.05
CA HIS A 21 9.52 12.56 8.25
C HIS A 21 10.48 11.87 9.22
N PRO A 22 11.76 11.63 8.84
CA PRO A 22 12.34 11.82 7.50
C PRO A 22 11.84 10.76 6.48
N PRO A 23 11.99 11.01 5.16
CA PRO A 23 11.61 10.04 4.12
C PRO A 23 12.29 8.69 4.36
N ALA A 24 11.51 7.61 4.33
CA ALA A 24 11.98 6.26 4.64
C ALA A 24 12.60 5.57 3.41
N LEU A 25 13.54 6.25 2.74
CA LEU A 25 14.18 5.79 1.50
C LEU A 25 14.92 4.46 1.65
N GLU A 26 15.25 4.07 2.88
CA GLU A 26 15.97 2.84 3.22
C GLU A 26 15.09 1.80 3.96
N ALA A 27 13.78 1.99 4.00
CA ALA A 27 12.90 1.04 4.69
C ALA A 27 12.91 -0.33 3.98
N ALA A 28 13.48 -1.33 4.67
CA ALA A 28 13.56 -2.70 4.17
C ALA A 28 12.28 -3.53 4.37
N ARG A 29 11.28 -3.02 5.13
CA ARG A 29 10.04 -3.73 5.47
C ARG A 29 8.87 -2.77 5.74
N PRO A 30 7.60 -3.19 5.56
CA PRO A 30 6.42 -2.36 5.81
C PRO A 30 6.38 -1.74 7.20
N ALA A 31 6.69 -2.52 8.24
CA ALA A 31 6.75 -2.02 9.62
C ALA A 31 7.65 -0.79 9.81
N SER A 32 8.69 -0.63 8.99
CA SER A 32 9.59 0.53 9.05
C SER A 32 8.96 1.81 8.48
N LEU A 33 7.88 1.71 7.69
CA LEU A 33 7.13 2.84 7.14
C LEU A 33 6.05 3.38 8.09
N ARG A 34 5.68 2.60 9.12
CA ARG A 34 4.59 2.91 10.06
C ARG A 34 4.97 3.97 11.10
N ARG A 35 5.37 5.16 10.64
CA ARG A 35 5.96 6.21 11.50
C ARG A 35 5.13 7.49 11.57
N SER A 36 4.28 7.73 10.58
CA SER A 36 3.37 8.88 10.56
C SER A 36 2.30 8.81 11.66
N TRP A 37 1.63 9.95 11.90
CA TRP A 37 0.56 10.05 12.90
C TRP A 37 -0.57 9.05 12.62
N ILE A 38 -0.94 8.85 11.35
CA ILE A 38 -1.96 7.86 10.94
C ILE A 38 -1.64 6.42 11.44
N HIS A 39 -0.35 6.09 11.59
CA HIS A 39 0.10 4.79 12.05
C HIS A 39 0.21 4.68 13.57
N THR A 40 0.45 5.80 14.26
CA THR A 40 0.84 5.80 15.69
C THR A 40 -0.23 6.36 16.62
N ALA A 41 -1.14 7.20 16.12
CA ALA A 41 -2.25 7.76 16.88
C ALA A 41 -3.29 6.69 17.25
N PRO A 42 -4.19 6.96 18.21
CA PRO A 42 -5.31 6.05 18.49
C PRO A 42 -6.18 5.84 17.25
N GLU A 43 -6.47 4.58 16.93
CA GLU A 43 -7.20 4.18 15.71
C GLU A 43 -8.53 4.92 15.54
N GLN A 44 -9.30 5.02 16.63
CA GLN A 44 -10.59 5.71 16.64
C GLN A 44 -10.44 7.20 16.24
N GLN A 45 -9.36 7.85 16.68
CA GLN A 45 -9.09 9.25 16.37
C GLN A 45 -8.76 9.45 14.88
N VAL A 46 -8.01 8.51 14.29
CA VAL A 46 -7.70 8.48 12.85
C VAL A 46 -8.98 8.30 12.04
N LEU A 47 -9.83 7.33 12.42
CA LEU A 47 -11.10 7.07 11.74
C LEU A 47 -12.06 8.25 11.80
N GLU A 48 -12.20 8.87 12.98
CA GLU A 48 -13.05 10.04 13.17
C GLU A 48 -12.60 11.20 12.29
N LEU A 49 -11.28 11.46 12.22
CA LEU A 49 -10.73 12.49 11.35
C LEU A 49 -10.99 12.16 9.87
N PHE A 50 -10.69 10.93 9.43
CA PHE A 50 -10.94 10.49 8.06
C PHE A 50 -12.40 10.66 7.63
N ARG A 51 -13.34 10.25 8.49
CA ARG A 51 -14.79 10.39 8.28
C ARG A 51 -15.22 11.86 8.24
N LYS A 52 -14.76 12.68 9.18
CA LYS A 52 -15.04 14.12 9.25
C LYS A 52 -14.63 14.84 7.96
N LEU A 53 -13.54 14.40 7.34
CA LEU A 53 -13.04 14.96 6.08
C LEU A 53 -13.71 14.37 4.83
N ASN A 54 -14.71 13.49 4.97
CA ASN A 54 -15.32 12.73 3.88
C ASN A 54 -14.28 11.93 3.06
N GLY A 55 -13.31 11.29 3.73
CA GLY A 55 -12.14 10.70 3.10
C GLY A 55 -12.42 9.68 2.00
N ALA A 56 -13.48 8.87 2.16
CA ALA A 56 -13.95 7.96 1.12
C ALA A 56 -14.47 8.71 -0.12
N LYS A 57 -15.38 9.67 0.06
CA LYS A 57 -16.01 10.42 -1.05
C LYS A 57 -15.04 11.37 -1.76
N ARG A 58 -14.09 11.95 -1.02
CA ARG A 58 -13.11 12.92 -1.53
C ARG A 58 -11.82 12.30 -2.03
N ARG A 59 -11.70 10.96 -2.01
CA ARG A 59 -10.49 10.22 -2.40
C ARG A 59 -9.24 10.79 -1.71
N LEU A 60 -9.33 11.09 -0.42
CA LEU A 60 -8.16 11.55 0.34
C LEU A 60 -7.07 10.49 0.26
N PRO A 61 -5.80 10.84 -0.01
CA PRO A 61 -4.69 9.90 0.08
C PRO A 61 -4.74 9.20 1.44
N ALA A 62 -4.84 7.89 1.44
CA ALA A 62 -4.99 7.12 2.66
C ALA A 62 -4.53 5.68 2.37
N PRO A 63 -3.92 5.00 3.36
CA PRO A 63 -3.62 3.59 3.24
C PRO A 63 -4.86 2.78 2.90
N TRP A 64 -4.66 1.70 2.15
CA TRP A 64 -5.70 0.73 1.80
C TRP A 64 -6.53 0.33 3.03
N TRP A 65 -5.85 0.07 4.16
CA TRP A 65 -6.48 -0.43 5.37
C TRP A 65 -7.43 0.57 6.01
N LEU A 66 -7.20 1.88 5.87
CA LEU A 66 -8.08 2.86 6.50
C LEU A 66 -9.45 2.89 5.81
N ARG A 67 -9.48 2.71 4.49
CA ARG A 67 -10.72 2.59 3.74
C ARG A 67 -11.45 1.29 4.05
N ALA A 68 -10.71 0.17 4.14
CA ALA A 68 -11.28 -1.11 4.56
C ALA A 68 -11.84 -1.04 5.99
N LEU A 69 -11.15 -0.36 6.91
CA LEU A 69 -11.58 -0.16 8.29
C LEU A 69 -12.81 0.75 8.38
N ASP A 70 -12.85 1.84 7.61
CA ASP A 70 -14.02 2.71 7.52
C ASP A 70 -15.29 1.96 7.06
N ARG A 71 -15.12 1.00 6.12
CA ARG A 71 -16.18 0.11 5.64
C ARG A 71 -16.50 -1.06 6.58
N GLY A 72 -15.70 -1.28 7.62
CA GLY A 72 -15.85 -2.42 8.55
C GLY A 72 -15.45 -3.76 7.95
N GLU A 73 -14.62 -3.77 6.91
CA GLU A 73 -14.15 -4.98 6.22
C GLU A 73 -12.87 -5.56 6.84
N ILE A 74 -12.15 -4.76 7.64
CA ILE A 74 -11.04 -5.20 8.48
C ILE A 74 -11.35 -4.80 9.93
N PRO A 75 -11.06 -5.65 10.94
CA PRO A 75 -11.52 -5.42 12.30
C PRO A 75 -10.70 -4.35 13.04
N SER A 76 -9.45 -4.11 12.63
CA SER A 76 -8.55 -3.14 13.23
C SER A 76 -7.39 -2.79 12.30
N ARG A 77 -6.67 -1.72 12.63
CA ARG A 77 -5.38 -1.34 12.04
C ARG A 77 -4.31 -2.40 12.31
N ASP A 78 -4.30 -3.00 13.51
CA ASP A 78 -3.35 -4.04 13.84
C ASP A 78 -3.54 -5.28 12.95
N ALA A 79 -4.79 -5.68 12.66
CA ALA A 79 -5.08 -6.75 11.71
C ALA A 79 -4.60 -6.41 10.27
N ALA A 80 -4.59 -5.13 9.90
CA ALA A 80 -4.03 -4.70 8.62
C ALA A 80 -2.51 -4.78 8.58
N PHE A 81 -1.86 -4.38 9.67
CA PHE A 81 -0.41 -4.48 9.85
C PHE A 81 0.06 -5.93 9.83
N GLU A 82 -0.72 -6.84 10.40
CA GLU A 82 -0.47 -8.28 10.30
C GLU A 82 -0.49 -8.75 8.84
N ILE A 83 -1.47 -8.34 8.03
CA ILE A 83 -1.51 -8.69 6.60
C ILE A 83 -0.28 -8.17 5.85
N GLU A 84 0.11 -6.91 6.08
CA GLU A 84 1.33 -6.32 5.51
C GLU A 84 2.59 -7.11 5.88
N ASP A 85 2.71 -7.49 7.15
CA ASP A 85 3.88 -8.19 7.68
C ASP A 85 3.93 -9.65 7.22
N GLU A 86 2.78 -10.32 7.09
CA GLU A 86 2.68 -11.68 6.54
C GLU A 86 3.07 -11.73 5.06
N VAL A 87 2.60 -10.76 4.26
CA VAL A 87 3.00 -10.65 2.84
C VAL A 87 4.50 -10.42 2.75
N HIS A 88 5.04 -9.52 3.58
CA HIS A 88 6.48 -9.30 3.64
C HIS A 88 7.24 -10.56 4.05
N ALA A 89 6.76 -11.30 5.04
CA ALA A 89 7.40 -12.54 5.50
C ALA A 89 7.41 -13.60 4.40
N VAL A 90 6.35 -13.71 3.59
CA VAL A 90 6.31 -14.64 2.46
C VAL A 90 7.29 -14.21 1.36
N LEU A 91 7.23 -12.94 0.92
CA LEU A 91 8.00 -12.48 -0.23
C LEU A 91 9.47 -12.23 0.10
N GLY A 92 9.77 -11.64 1.27
CA GLY A 92 11.14 -11.33 1.70
C GLY A 92 12.02 -12.56 1.92
N ASN A 93 11.43 -13.75 2.10
CA ASN A 93 12.15 -15.02 2.18
C ASN A 93 12.34 -15.72 0.82
N ARG A 94 11.86 -15.13 -0.28
CA ARG A 94 11.92 -15.73 -1.61
C ARG A 94 12.96 -15.05 -2.49
N PRO A 95 13.82 -15.82 -3.20
CA PRO A 95 14.77 -15.25 -4.14
C PRO A 95 14.09 -14.40 -5.21
N GLY A 96 14.65 -13.22 -5.47
CA GLY A 96 14.21 -12.32 -6.54
C GLY A 96 13.11 -11.33 -6.15
N TRP A 97 12.44 -11.50 -5.00
CA TRP A 97 11.48 -10.52 -4.50
C TRP A 97 12.18 -9.42 -3.69
N VAL A 98 11.82 -8.17 -3.96
CA VAL A 98 12.37 -6.99 -3.30
C VAL A 98 11.24 -6.11 -2.79
N PHE A 99 11.35 -5.63 -1.56
CA PHE A 99 10.42 -4.65 -1.01
C PHE A 99 10.84 -3.24 -1.45
N VAL A 100 9.87 -2.46 -1.96
CA VAL A 100 10.05 -1.12 -2.48
C VAL A 100 9.26 -0.14 -1.61
N PRO A 101 9.92 0.74 -0.85
CA PRO A 101 9.26 1.63 0.11
C PRO A 101 8.60 2.88 -0.50
N TRP A 102 8.67 3.05 -1.83
CA TRP A 102 8.31 4.28 -2.54
C TRP A 102 6.82 4.32 -2.91
N ALA A 103 5.96 4.07 -1.94
CA ALA A 103 4.52 4.20 -2.11
C ALA A 103 4.06 5.63 -1.76
N GLY A 104 2.84 6.00 -2.19
CA GLY A 104 2.26 7.32 -1.91
C GLY A 104 2.18 7.63 -0.41
N ALA A 105 1.87 8.89 -0.07
CA ALA A 105 1.78 9.31 1.34
C ALA A 105 0.83 8.41 2.15
N GLY A 106 1.35 7.81 3.24
CA GLY A 106 0.61 6.90 4.09
C GLY A 106 0.43 5.48 3.56
N GLU A 107 1.10 5.08 2.48
CA GLU A 107 1.02 3.72 1.92
C GLU A 107 2.11 2.78 2.46
N ALA A 108 1.90 1.47 2.31
CA ALA A 108 2.70 0.41 2.93
C ALA A 108 3.92 -0.06 2.10
N GLY A 109 4.24 0.62 0.99
CA GLY A 109 5.17 0.09 0.00
C GLY A 109 4.53 -0.97 -0.90
N TYR A 110 5.34 -1.58 -1.75
CA TYR A 110 4.96 -2.74 -2.58
C TYR A 110 6.16 -3.67 -2.76
N TRP A 111 5.96 -4.81 -3.43
CA TRP A 111 7.04 -5.74 -3.73
C TRP A 111 7.19 -5.92 -5.24
N GLU A 112 8.44 -6.03 -5.69
CA GLU A 112 8.79 -6.27 -7.08
C GLU A 112 9.50 -7.61 -7.22
N TYR A 113 9.21 -8.33 -8.30
CA TYR A 113 9.95 -9.52 -8.69
C TYR A 113 11.05 -9.15 -9.70
N ALA A 114 12.25 -8.88 -9.20
CA ALA A 114 13.40 -8.42 -9.99
C ALA A 114 13.74 -9.31 -11.22
N PRO A 115 13.61 -10.65 -11.19
CA PRO A 115 13.86 -11.47 -12.39
C PRO A 115 12.92 -11.18 -13.58
N SER A 116 11.77 -10.56 -13.32
CA SER A 116 10.84 -10.13 -14.37
C SER A 116 11.17 -8.74 -14.94
N ASP A 117 12.09 -8.00 -14.31
CA ASP A 117 12.65 -6.76 -14.86
C ASP A 117 13.69 -7.08 -15.95
N ARG A 118 13.18 -7.46 -17.12
CA ARG A 118 13.99 -7.83 -18.27
C ARG A 118 13.32 -7.39 -19.56
N ALA A 119 14.12 -6.99 -20.55
CA ALA A 119 13.61 -6.61 -21.86
C ALA A 119 12.72 -7.72 -22.46
N PRO A 120 11.54 -7.38 -23.03
CA PRO A 120 11.05 -6.04 -23.37
C PRO A 120 10.28 -5.32 -22.25
N MET A 121 10.18 -5.89 -21.05
CA MET A 121 9.45 -5.30 -19.92
C MET A 121 10.17 -4.06 -19.39
N ARG A 122 9.39 -3.08 -18.93
CA ARG A 122 9.86 -1.84 -18.30
C ARG A 122 9.47 -1.74 -16.84
N MET A 123 8.37 -2.41 -16.48
CA MET A 123 7.91 -2.54 -15.10
C MET A 123 7.97 -4.03 -14.73
N PRO A 124 8.58 -4.39 -13.58
CA PRO A 124 8.56 -5.75 -13.09
C PRO A 124 7.15 -6.18 -12.66
N THR A 125 7.00 -7.48 -12.41
CA THR A 125 5.83 -8.02 -11.74
C THR A 125 5.79 -7.49 -10.32
N THR A 126 4.66 -6.92 -9.91
CA THR A 126 4.50 -6.31 -8.59
C THR A 126 3.39 -6.95 -7.77
N VAL A 127 3.56 -6.96 -6.46
CA VAL A 127 2.50 -7.26 -5.48
C VAL A 127 2.19 -5.96 -4.75
N VAL A 128 0.93 -5.53 -4.79
CA VAL A 128 0.47 -4.30 -4.15
C VAL A 128 -0.70 -4.58 -3.22
N LEU A 129 -0.76 -3.86 -2.10
CA LEU A 129 -1.93 -3.88 -1.22
C LEU A 129 -3.01 -2.94 -1.76
N THR A 130 -4.26 -3.33 -1.60
CA THR A 130 -5.41 -2.59 -2.15
C THR A 130 -6.63 -2.75 -1.27
N ASP A 131 -7.54 -1.80 -1.30
CA ASP A 131 -8.85 -1.89 -0.64
C ASP A 131 -9.98 -2.20 -1.63
N GLN A 132 -9.67 -2.50 -2.90
CA GLN A 132 -10.66 -2.68 -3.96
C GLN A 132 -11.43 -4.01 -3.88
N HIS A 133 -10.91 -4.99 -3.15
CA HIS A 133 -11.52 -6.30 -2.97
C HIS A 133 -11.08 -6.91 -1.64
N PRO A 134 -11.87 -7.82 -1.02
CA PRO A 134 -11.60 -8.35 0.32
C PRO A 134 -10.40 -9.30 0.42
N GLY A 135 -9.69 -9.50 -0.69
CA GLY A 135 -8.44 -10.24 -0.72
C GLY A 135 -7.21 -9.37 -0.45
N TRP A 136 -7.38 -8.05 -0.52
CA TRP A 136 -6.41 -7.01 -0.15
C TRP A 136 -5.11 -6.96 -0.95
N LEU A 137 -4.92 -7.85 -1.92
CA LEU A 137 -3.69 -7.98 -2.70
C LEU A 137 -4.01 -8.02 -4.18
N ASN A 138 -3.32 -7.20 -4.94
CA ASN A 138 -3.26 -7.32 -6.40
C ASN A 138 -1.86 -7.76 -6.79
N VAL A 139 -1.79 -8.61 -7.83
CA VAL A 139 -0.55 -8.88 -8.55
C VAL A 139 -0.65 -8.22 -9.92
N VAL A 140 0.31 -7.37 -10.26
CA VAL A 140 0.40 -6.75 -11.58
C VAL A 140 1.51 -7.46 -12.35
N PRO A 141 1.22 -8.18 -13.44
CA PRO A 141 2.25 -8.79 -14.27
C PRO A 141 3.27 -7.77 -14.79
N ALA A 142 4.51 -8.24 -15.01
CA ALA A 142 5.53 -7.45 -15.69
C ALA A 142 5.03 -6.99 -17.06
N HIS A 143 5.34 -5.73 -17.40
CA HIS A 143 4.80 -5.12 -18.60
C HIS A 143 5.72 -4.05 -19.19
N GLY A 144 5.52 -3.78 -20.48
CA GLY A 144 6.15 -2.68 -21.20
C GLY A 144 5.33 -1.39 -21.06
N ASP A 145 4.85 -0.86 -22.17
CA ASP A 145 4.13 0.43 -22.19
C ASP A 145 2.64 0.33 -21.80
N THR A 146 2.06 -0.88 -21.79
CA THR A 146 0.64 -1.10 -21.45
C THR A 146 0.53 -1.85 -20.14
N GLU A 147 -0.06 -1.20 -19.14
CA GLU A 147 -0.32 -1.83 -17.84
C GLU A 147 -1.41 -2.91 -17.96
N PRO A 148 -1.15 -4.15 -17.51
CA PRO A 148 -2.12 -5.24 -17.54
C PRO A 148 -3.18 -5.05 -16.46
N VAL A 149 -4.30 -5.77 -16.60
CA VAL A 149 -5.32 -5.82 -15.55
C VAL A 149 -4.71 -6.50 -14.31
N PRO A 150 -4.75 -5.85 -13.13
CA PRO A 150 -4.27 -6.47 -11.90
C PRO A 150 -5.04 -7.76 -11.58
N VAL A 151 -4.32 -8.79 -11.18
CA VAL A 151 -4.88 -10.08 -10.76
C VAL A 151 -5.20 -10.02 -9.27
N PRO A 152 -6.48 -10.07 -8.86
CA PRO A 152 -6.84 -10.03 -7.45
C PRO A 152 -6.48 -11.35 -6.77
N VAL A 153 -5.82 -11.24 -5.61
CA VAL A 153 -5.35 -12.36 -4.80
C VAL A 153 -6.10 -12.40 -3.47
N LYS A 154 -6.51 -13.60 -3.05
CA LYS A 154 -7.25 -13.82 -1.81
C LYS A 154 -6.30 -13.96 -0.61
N GLY A 155 -5.78 -12.84 -0.13
CA GLY A 155 -4.89 -12.78 1.02
C GLY A 155 -3.58 -13.55 0.82
N VAL A 156 -2.83 -13.71 1.91
CA VAL A 156 -1.48 -14.32 1.88
C VAL A 156 -1.52 -15.78 1.43
N ALA A 157 -2.51 -16.56 1.85
CA ALA A 157 -2.65 -17.96 1.41
C ALA A 157 -2.90 -18.06 -0.10
N GLY A 158 -3.72 -17.17 -0.66
CA GLY A 158 -3.92 -17.07 -2.10
C GLY A 158 -2.64 -16.68 -2.83
N LEU A 159 -1.85 -15.77 -2.25
CA LEU A 159 -0.56 -15.36 -2.81
C LEU A 159 0.39 -16.55 -2.87
N VAL A 160 0.56 -17.28 -1.76
CA VAL A 160 1.41 -18.48 -1.69
C VAL A 160 1.03 -19.50 -2.75
N ALA A 161 -0.27 -19.73 -2.98
CA ALA A 161 -0.74 -20.66 -3.99
C ALA A 161 -0.42 -20.22 -5.42
N LEU A 162 -0.42 -18.92 -5.69
CA LEU A 162 -0.18 -18.36 -7.03
C LEU A 162 1.30 -18.10 -7.34
N LEU A 163 2.16 -18.00 -6.32
CA LEU A 163 3.57 -17.64 -6.50
C LEU A 163 4.32 -18.48 -7.56
N PRO A 164 4.19 -19.81 -7.62
CA PRO A 164 4.87 -20.60 -8.67
C PRO A 164 4.47 -20.21 -10.09
N GLN A 165 3.21 -19.78 -10.28
CA GLN A 165 2.72 -19.30 -11.56
C GLN A 165 3.21 -17.87 -11.85
N ILE A 166 3.13 -16.99 -10.85
CA ILE A 166 3.55 -15.59 -10.94
C ILE A 166 5.03 -15.49 -11.31
N GLU A 167 5.88 -16.28 -10.65
CA GLU A 167 7.34 -16.30 -10.86
C GLU A 167 7.74 -16.91 -12.22
N ALA A 168 6.80 -17.54 -12.93
CA ALA A 168 7.02 -18.16 -14.23
C ALA A 168 6.55 -17.29 -15.42
N TRP A 169 6.01 -16.10 -15.17
CA TRP A 169 5.56 -15.17 -16.21
C TRP A 169 6.70 -14.57 -17.06
#